data_AF-A0A511W048-F1
#
_entry.id   AF-A0A511W048-F1
#
_cell.length_a   1.000
_cell.length_b   1.000
_cell.length_c   1.000
_cell.angle_alpha   90.00
_cell.angle_beta   90.00
_cell.angle_gamma   90.00
#
_symmetry.space_group_name_H-M   'P 1'
#
loop_
_entity.id
_entity.type
_entity.pdbx_description
1 polymer ?
#
loop_
_entity_poly.entity_id
_entity_poly.type
_entity_poly.pdbx_seq_one_letter_code
_entity_poly.pdbx_strand_id
1 'polypeptide(L)'
;MKKGITGLTIIAFLVITLSITLNSQEAEETATTSISQDEAYQQVNQMMIDIGKQLQNFKVFAEAGEDIVYDSSEGMTIPTTINTSEHKDVMLAYTINEMVTDIFKDHEDILEELNFSKEVHILDRNGNKID
;
A
#
# COMPACT_ATOMS: atom_id res chain seq x y z
N MET A 1 -22.24 -36.55 28.35
CA MET A 1 -22.22 -35.08 28.51
C MET A 1 -21.80 -34.46 27.19
N LYS A 2 -22.69 -33.78 26.47
CA LYS A 2 -22.37 -33.03 25.23
C LYS A 2 -22.49 -31.53 25.54
N LYS A 3 -21.39 -30.79 25.43
CA LYS A 3 -21.23 -29.32 25.43
C LYS A 3 -19.90 -29.05 24.69
N GLY A 4 -19.71 -28.11 23.77
CA GLY A 4 -20.58 -27.06 23.23
C GLY A 4 -20.03 -26.56 21.89
N ILE A 5 -20.94 -26.43 20.94
CA ILE A 5 -21.20 -25.36 19.96
C ILE A 5 -20.04 -24.38 19.60
N THR A 6 -19.60 -24.54 18.35
CA THR A 6 -19.17 -23.55 17.32
C THR A 6 -18.27 -22.37 17.69
N GLY A 7 -17.02 -22.44 17.25
CA GLY A 7 -16.24 -21.23 16.93
C GLY A 7 -16.73 -20.65 15.61
N LEU A 8 -17.43 -19.52 15.69
CA LEU A 8 -17.84 -18.75 14.52
C LEU A 8 -16.61 -17.98 14.02
N THR A 9 -16.00 -18.44 12.92
CA THR A 9 -14.92 -17.70 12.25
C THR A 9 -15.55 -16.48 11.56
N ILE A 10 -15.37 -15.29 12.13
CA ILE A 10 -15.78 -14.05 11.48
C ILE A 10 -14.73 -13.73 10.42
N ILE A 11 -15.05 -14.02 9.15
CA ILE A 11 -14.28 -13.53 8.01
C ILE A 11 -14.73 -12.09 7.77
N ALA A 12 -13.94 -11.12 8.19
CA ALA A 12 -14.16 -9.72 7.87
C ALA A 12 -13.73 -9.48 6.41
N PHE A 13 -14.68 -9.11 5.56
CA PHE A 13 -14.38 -8.63 4.21
C PHE A 13 -14.06 -7.14 4.30
N LEU A 14 -12.81 -6.77 4.02
CA LEU A 14 -12.40 -5.37 3.90
C LEU A 14 -12.93 -4.83 2.56
N VAL A 15 -13.88 -3.89 2.61
CA VAL A 15 -14.41 -3.20 1.43
C VAL A 15 -13.70 -1.85 1.35
N ILE A 16 -12.74 -1.74 0.43
CA ILE A 16 -12.07 -0.47 0.14
C ILE A 16 -13.04 0.39 -0.69
N THR A 17 -13.62 1.41 -0.09
CA THR A 17 -14.44 2.40 -0.81
C THR A 17 -13.56 3.56 -1.28
N LEU A 18 -13.26 3.60 -2.58
CA LEU A 18 -12.65 4.77 -3.23
C LEU A 18 -13.77 5.64 -3.85
N SER A 19 -13.87 6.91 -3.43
CA SER A 19 -14.81 7.87 -4.01
C SER A 19 -14.07 8.80 -4.98
N ILE A 20 -14.28 8.67 -6.29
CA ILE A 20 -13.70 9.57 -7.29
C ILE A 20 -14.82 10.29 -8.04
N THR A 21 -14.80 11.63 -7.98
CA THR A 21 -15.68 12.51 -8.75
C THR A 21 -15.03 12.77 -10.11
N LEU A 22 -15.66 12.29 -11.18
CA LEU A 22 -15.18 12.44 -12.56
C LEU A 22 -15.50 13.85 -13.06
N ASN A 23 -14.47 14.64 -13.39
CA ASN A 23 -14.64 15.81 -14.26
C ASN A 23 -13.64 15.69 -15.41
N SER A 24 -14.16 15.34 -16.59
CA SER A 24 -13.43 15.18 -17.84
C SER A 24 -13.17 16.55 -18.48
N GLN A 25 -11.93 16.78 -18.93
CA GLN A 25 -11.64 17.74 -19.99
C GLN A 25 -10.44 17.27 -20.82
N GLU A 26 -10.71 17.01 -22.10
CA GLU A 26 -9.78 16.55 -23.14
C GLU A 26 -8.74 17.61 -23.54
N ALA A 27 -7.51 17.19 -23.86
CA ALA A 27 -6.61 17.88 -24.80
C ALA A 27 -5.53 16.91 -25.34
N GLU A 28 -5.13 17.15 -26.60
CA GLU A 28 -4.51 16.24 -27.58
C GLU A 28 -2.99 15.95 -27.48
N GLU A 29 -2.66 14.71 -27.87
CA GLU A 29 -1.51 14.14 -28.61
C GLU A 29 -0.05 14.67 -28.43
N THR A 30 0.79 13.78 -27.86
CA THR A 30 2.12 13.43 -28.43
C THR A 30 2.28 11.91 -28.46
N ALA A 31 2.80 11.36 -29.56
CA ALA A 31 3.01 9.92 -29.74
C ALA A 31 4.27 9.43 -29.00
N THR A 32 4.23 9.44 -27.67
CA THR A 32 4.78 8.37 -26.84
C THR A 32 3.72 7.25 -26.81
N THR A 33 4.05 6.04 -26.37
CA THR A 33 3.02 5.03 -26.07
C THR A 33 2.25 5.54 -24.85
N SER A 34 1.37 6.52 -25.07
CA SER A 34 0.59 7.20 -24.06
C SER A 34 -0.49 6.23 -23.63
N ILE A 35 -0.13 5.43 -22.63
CA ILE A 35 -1.08 4.71 -21.80
C ILE A 35 -2.11 5.77 -21.39
N SER A 36 -3.38 5.51 -21.67
CA SER A 36 -4.43 6.46 -21.27
C SER A 36 -4.33 6.69 -19.76
N GLN A 37 -4.64 7.89 -19.28
CA GLN A 37 -4.59 8.15 -17.83
C GLN A 37 -5.36 7.08 -17.05
N ASP A 38 -6.55 6.68 -17.53
CA ASP A 38 -7.35 5.60 -16.94
C ASP A 38 -6.59 4.27 -16.82
N GLU A 39 -5.82 3.89 -17.84
CA GLU A 39 -5.00 2.68 -17.84
C GLU A 39 -3.78 2.81 -16.91
N ALA A 40 -3.19 4.00 -16.79
CA ALA A 40 -2.13 4.28 -15.83
C ALA A 40 -2.66 4.18 -14.38
N TYR A 41 -3.84 4.73 -14.09
CA TYR A 41 -4.51 4.57 -12.79
C TYR A 41 -4.83 3.10 -12.47
N GLN A 42 -5.25 2.30 -13.47
CA GLN A 42 -5.47 0.87 -13.28
C GLN A 42 -4.18 0.13 -12.91
N GLN A 43 -3.06 0.48 -13.53
CA GLN A 43 -1.76 -0.11 -13.21
C GLN A 43 -1.28 0.29 -11.82
N VAL A 44 -1.47 1.55 -11.42
CA VAL A 44 -1.22 1.97 -10.02
C VAL A 44 -2.08 1.18 -9.05
N ASN A 45 -3.37 1.00 -9.32
CA ASN A 45 -4.25 0.18 -8.48
C ASN A 45 -3.77 -1.27 -8.37
N GLN A 46 -3.33 -1.86 -9.48
CA GLN A 46 -2.79 -3.22 -9.50
C GLN A 46 -1.50 -3.33 -8.68
N MET A 47 -0.60 -2.35 -8.81
CA MET A 47 0.61 -2.23 -8.01
C MET A 47 0.30 -2.13 -6.50
N MET A 48 -0.66 -1.30 -6.10
CA MET A 48 -1.08 -1.18 -4.69
C MET A 48 -1.63 -2.50 -4.14
N ILE A 49 -2.41 -3.23 -4.95
CA ILE A 49 -2.92 -4.56 -4.60
C ILE A 49 -1.76 -5.54 -4.38
N ASP A 50 -0.75 -5.53 -5.25
CA ASP A 50 0.36 -6.47 -5.16
C ASP A 50 1.28 -6.15 -3.97
N ILE A 51 1.50 -4.87 -3.66
CA ILE A 51 2.16 -4.46 -2.40
C ILE A 51 1.37 -4.97 -1.19
N GLY A 52 0.05 -4.77 -1.18
CA GLY A 52 -0.81 -5.26 -0.11
C GLY A 52 -0.72 -6.78 0.11
N LYS A 53 -0.67 -7.57 -0.97
CA LYS A 53 -0.46 -9.03 -0.89
C LYS A 53 0.91 -9.39 -0.32
N GLN A 54 1.97 -8.68 -0.71
CA GLN A 54 3.31 -8.94 -0.17
C GLN A 54 3.39 -8.61 1.32
N LEU A 55 2.76 -7.50 1.74
CA LEU A 55 2.71 -7.08 3.14
C LEU A 55 1.99 -8.07 4.06
N GLN A 56 1.02 -8.83 3.54
CA GLN A 56 0.36 -9.90 4.30
C GLN A 56 1.30 -11.03 4.75
N ASN A 57 2.48 -11.17 4.13
CA ASN A 57 3.50 -12.11 4.59
C ASN A 57 4.21 -11.65 5.87
N PHE A 58 4.04 -10.38 6.27
CA PHE A 58 4.66 -9.79 7.45
C PHE A 58 3.65 -9.72 8.59
N LYS A 59 3.92 -10.48 9.66
CA LYS A 59 3.05 -10.53 10.85
C LYS A 59 2.81 -9.15 11.47
N VAL A 60 3.84 -8.29 11.48
CA VAL A 60 3.78 -6.94 12.07
C VAL A 60 2.79 -6.01 11.36
N PHE A 61 2.51 -6.25 10.09
CA PHE A 61 1.50 -5.54 9.33
C PHE A 61 0.10 -6.09 9.64
N ALA A 62 -0.06 -7.42 9.55
CA ALA A 62 -1.33 -8.08 9.84
C ALA A 62 -1.86 -7.81 11.26
N GLU A 63 -0.97 -7.61 12.23
CA GLU A 63 -1.32 -7.30 13.63
C GLU A 63 -1.64 -5.83 13.89
N ALA A 64 -1.22 -4.90 13.02
CA ALA A 64 -1.46 -3.47 13.23
C ALA A 64 -2.95 -3.14 13.16
N GLY A 65 -3.71 -3.86 12.33
CA GLY A 65 -5.16 -3.68 12.20
C GLY A 65 -5.58 -2.33 11.61
N GLU A 66 -4.61 -1.56 11.11
CA GLU A 66 -4.80 -0.29 10.41
C GLU A 66 -4.56 -0.49 8.91
N ASP A 67 -5.23 0.32 8.09
CA ASP A 67 -5.16 0.24 6.64
C ASP A 67 -3.87 0.90 6.11
N ILE A 68 -3.34 0.35 5.01
CA ILE A 68 -2.31 1.02 4.20
C ILE A 68 -2.97 2.17 3.47
N VAL A 69 -2.36 3.34 3.52
CA VAL A 69 -2.82 4.52 2.79
C VAL A 69 -1.81 4.85 1.72
N TYR A 70 -2.29 5.08 0.50
CA TYR A 70 -1.50 5.65 -0.57
C TYR A 70 -2.09 7.01 -0.95
N ASP A 71 -1.30 8.05 -0.75
CA ASP A 71 -1.60 9.41 -1.21
C ASP A 71 -0.69 9.73 -2.39
N SER A 72 -1.25 10.25 -3.49
CA SER A 72 -0.47 10.52 -4.70
C SER A 72 0.62 11.56 -4.49
N SER A 73 0.51 12.44 -3.49
CA SER A 73 1.51 13.47 -3.20
C SER A 73 2.47 13.09 -2.07
N GLU A 74 2.02 12.30 -1.10
CA GLU A 74 2.83 11.94 0.08
C GLU A 74 3.46 10.54 0.00
N GLY A 75 2.93 9.66 -0.86
CA GLY A 75 3.39 8.29 -1.06
C GLY A 75 2.62 7.28 -0.21
N MET A 76 3.26 6.15 0.09
CA MET A 76 2.66 5.07 0.86
C MET A 76 2.96 5.20 2.35
N THR A 77 1.93 5.06 3.19
CA THR A 77 2.05 4.95 4.64
C THR A 77 1.64 3.55 5.08
N ILE A 78 2.51 2.87 5.82
CA ILE A 78 2.35 1.47 6.24
C ILE A 78 2.41 1.40 7.77
N PRO A 79 1.26 1.30 8.45
CA PRO A 79 1.21 1.05 9.89
C PRO A 79 1.75 -0.34 10.23
N THR A 80 2.53 -0.46 11.30
CA THR A 80 3.07 -1.74 11.78
C THR A 80 3.07 -1.84 13.30
N THR A 81 3.21 -3.05 13.83
CA THR A 81 3.45 -3.28 15.28
C THR A 81 4.93 -3.27 15.66
N ILE A 82 5.81 -2.76 14.80
CA ILE A 82 7.27 -2.75 15.01
C ILE A 82 7.63 -2.00 16.30
N ASN A 83 8.52 -2.59 17.08
CA ASN A 83 9.14 -1.95 18.24
C ASN A 83 10.54 -1.47 17.88
N THR A 84 10.71 -0.15 17.75
CA THR A 84 12.00 0.48 17.40
C THR A 84 13.13 0.23 18.41
N SER A 85 12.80 -0.22 19.62
CA SER A 85 13.81 -0.64 20.62
C SER A 85 14.44 -2.01 20.30
N GLU A 86 13.83 -2.79 19.41
CA GLU A 86 14.30 -4.12 19.01
C GLU A 86 14.99 -4.04 17.64
N HIS A 87 16.31 -4.25 17.61
CA HIS A 87 17.09 -4.15 16.37
C HIS A 87 16.54 -5.01 15.22
N LYS A 88 16.06 -6.22 15.53
CA LYS A 88 15.45 -7.13 14.55
C LYS A 88 14.18 -6.54 13.91
N ASP A 89 13.39 -5.78 14.67
CA ASP A 89 12.13 -5.20 14.18
C ASP A 89 12.43 -3.97 13.33
N VAL A 90 13.46 -3.19 13.68
CA VAL A 90 13.96 -2.10 12.82
C VAL A 90 14.49 -2.64 11.49
N MET A 91 15.26 -3.74 11.51
CA MET A 91 15.70 -4.40 10.27
C MET A 91 14.52 -4.88 9.42
N LEU A 92 13.43 -5.33 10.05
CA LEU A 92 12.22 -5.71 9.36
C LEU A 92 11.55 -4.50 8.69
N ALA A 93 11.52 -3.33 9.34
CA ALA A 93 11.02 -2.09 8.75
C ALA A 93 11.78 -1.74 7.46
N TYR A 94 13.11 -1.83 7.49
CA TYR A 94 13.94 -1.59 6.30
C TYR A 94 13.65 -2.61 5.20
N THR A 95 13.51 -3.89 5.52
CA THR A 95 13.14 -4.92 4.52
C THR A 95 11.79 -4.63 3.87
N ILE A 96 10.81 -4.17 4.64
CA ILE A 96 9.49 -3.78 4.12
C ILE A 96 9.62 -2.56 3.20
N ASN A 97 10.36 -1.55 3.64
CA ASN A 97 10.59 -0.33 2.86
C ASN A 97 11.28 -0.63 1.52
N GLU A 98 12.35 -1.43 1.53
CA GLU A 98 13.05 -1.86 0.31
C GLU A 98 12.11 -2.61 -0.64
N MET A 99 11.32 -3.55 -0.13
CA MET A 99 10.37 -4.31 -0.95
C MET A 99 9.34 -3.41 -1.65
N VAL A 100 8.79 -2.41 -0.96
CA VAL A 100 7.83 -1.47 -1.57
C VAL A 100 8.52 -0.53 -2.56
N THR A 101 9.71 -0.04 -2.20
CA THR A 101 10.51 0.83 -3.06
C THR A 101 10.91 0.14 -4.36
N ASP A 102 11.28 -1.14 -4.31
CA ASP A 102 11.60 -1.94 -5.50
C ASP A 102 10.39 -2.08 -6.42
N ILE A 103 9.19 -2.30 -5.87
CA ILE A 103 7.95 -2.36 -6.66
C ILE A 103 7.64 -1.01 -7.32
N PHE A 104 7.82 0.10 -6.61
CA PHE A 104 7.66 1.44 -7.18
C PHE A 104 8.67 1.72 -8.28
N LYS A 105 9.90 1.24 -8.13
CA LYS A 105 10.94 1.39 -9.14
C LYS A 105 10.64 0.58 -10.41
N ASP A 106 10.06 -0.61 -10.27
CA ASP A 106 9.63 -1.42 -11.41
C ASP A 106 8.49 -0.77 -12.23
N HIS A 107 7.79 0.23 -11.65
CA HIS A 107 6.69 0.98 -12.27
C HIS A 107 6.94 2.50 -12.25
N GLU A 108 8.21 2.91 -12.23
CA GLU A 108 8.62 4.31 -12.06
C GLU A 108 8.07 5.22 -13.15
N ASP A 109 8.01 4.71 -14.38
CA ASP A 109 7.48 5.41 -15.55
C ASP A 109 6.01 5.82 -15.38
N ILE A 110 5.18 4.92 -14.85
CA ILE A 110 3.75 5.17 -14.63
C ILE A 110 3.55 6.17 -13.49
N LEU A 111 4.33 6.04 -12.42
CA LEU A 111 4.26 6.96 -11.28
C LEU A 111 4.74 8.36 -11.68
N GLU A 112 5.76 8.48 -12.52
CA GLU A 112 6.24 9.76 -13.04
C GLU A 112 5.25 10.42 -14.00
N GLU A 113 4.65 9.65 -14.92
CA GLU A 113 3.61 10.13 -15.85
C GLU A 113 2.42 10.75 -15.09
N LEU A 114 2.06 10.17 -13.94
CA LEU A 114 0.97 10.65 -13.09
C LEU A 114 1.42 11.71 -12.06
N ASN A 115 2.72 12.01 -11.98
CA ASN A 115 3.33 12.85 -10.95
C ASN A 115 2.97 12.36 -9.53
N PHE A 116 3.07 11.05 -9.32
CA PHE A 116 2.81 10.39 -8.05
C PHE A 116 4.09 10.19 -7.25
N SER A 117 3.97 10.32 -5.93
CA SER A 117 5.06 10.11 -4.99
C SER A 117 5.45 8.64 -4.88
N LYS A 118 6.76 8.40 -4.77
CA LYS A 118 7.38 7.10 -4.55
C LYS A 118 7.86 6.93 -3.09
N GLU A 119 7.50 7.86 -2.20
CA GLU A 119 7.92 7.82 -0.81
C GLU A 119 7.22 6.67 -0.06
N VAL A 120 7.93 6.08 0.90
CA VAL A 120 7.43 4.98 1.74
C VAL A 120 7.68 5.31 3.21
N HIS A 121 6.59 5.47 3.97
CA HIS A 121 6.61 5.79 5.40
C HIS A 121 6.15 4.57 6.21
N ILE A 122 7.09 3.89 6.88
CA ILE A 122 6.76 2.82 7.82
C ILE A 122 6.50 3.44 9.20
N LEU A 123 5.34 3.16 9.79
CA LEU A 123 5.01 3.63 11.14
C LEU A 123 5.22 2.51 12.17
N ASP A 124 5.81 2.86 13.31
CA ASP A 124 5.93 1.99 14.47
C ASP A 124 4.57 1.79 15.16
N ARG A 125 4.53 0.93 16.18
CA ARG A 125 3.32 0.64 16.98
C ARG A 125 2.69 1.85 17.69
N ASN A 126 3.36 3.00 17.71
CA ASN A 126 2.89 4.24 18.29
C ASN A 126 2.53 5.29 17.23
N GLY A 127 2.61 4.94 15.94
CA GLY A 127 2.37 5.83 14.81
C GLY A 127 3.55 6.74 14.45
N ASN A 128 4.74 6.51 15.01
CA ASN A 128 5.93 7.30 14.65
C ASN A 128 6.60 6.72 13.41
N LYS A 129 7.07 7.59 12.52
CA LYS A 129 7.89 7.16 11.38
C LYS A 129 9.17 6.48 11.86
N ILE A 130 9.53 5.41 11.17
CA ILE A 130 10.80 4.70 11.33
C ILE A 130 11.70 5.17 10.18
N ASP A 131 12.73 5.97 10.53
CA ASP A 131 13.75 6.48 9.60
C ASP A 131 14.93 5.51 9.44
#